data_AF-A0A0E9MQ12-F1
#
_entry.id   AF-A0A0E9MQ12-F1
#
_cell.length_a   1.000
_cell.length_b   1.000
_cell.length_c   1.000
_cell.angle_alpha   90.00
_cell.angle_beta   90.00
_cell.angle_gamma   90.00
#
_symmetry.space_group_name_H-M   'P 1'
#
loop_
_entity.id
_entity.type
_entity.pdbx_description
1 polymer ?
#
loop_
_entity_poly.entity_id
_entity_poly.type
_entity_poly.pdbx_seq_one_letter_code
_entity_poly.pdbx_strand_id
1 'polypeptide(L)' 'MKSVQRLFADATAAIEDLHGIAVEGQRPDLSADAGEQLAGALHEGIVRLDRLVISLLRVLGGKSA' A
#
# COMPACT_ATOMS: atom_id res chain seq x y z
N MET A 1 6.71 18.71 -5.89
CA MET A 1 5.68 18.26 -4.92
C MET A 1 4.61 17.51 -5.72
N LYS A 2 4.25 16.27 -5.36
CA LYS A 2 3.18 15.55 -6.06
C LYS A 2 1.83 16.24 -5.80
N SER A 3 0.93 16.26 -6.79
CA SER A 3 -0.43 16.77 -6.59
C SER A 3 -1.23 15.84 -5.67
N VAL A 4 -2.26 16.37 -5.02
CA VAL A 4 -3.19 15.57 -4.19
C VAL A 4 -3.79 14.43 -5.01
N GLN A 5 -4.21 14.69 -6.25
CA GLN A 5 -4.75 13.69 -7.17
C GLN A 5 -3.75 12.57 -7.44
N ARG A 6 -2.47 12.92 -7.62
CA ARG A 6 -1.43 11.91 -7.85
C ARG A 6 -1.18 11.07 -6.60
N LEU A 7 -1.23 11.66 -5.41
CA LEU A 7 -1.08 10.93 -4.15
C LEU A 7 -2.25 9.96 -3.92
N PHE A 8 -3.49 10.36 -4.24
CA PHE A 8 -4.63 9.45 -4.21
C PHE A 8 -4.47 8.31 -5.22
N ALA A 9 -4.05 8.60 -6.46
CA ALA A 9 -3.80 7.56 -7.45
C ALA A 9 -2.69 6.59 -7.02
N ASP A 10 -1.60 7.10 -6.43
CA ASP A 10 -0.53 6.26 -5.90
C ASP A 10 -1.01 5.40 -4.71
N ALA A 11 -1.91 5.92 -3.87
CA ALA A 11 -2.50 5.18 -2.75
C ALA A 11 -3.46 4.09 -3.24
N THR A 12 -4.30 4.37 -4.25
CA THR A 12 -5.15 3.37 -4.89
C THR A 12 -4.33 2.22 -5.46
N ALA A 13 -3.27 2.53 -6.21
CA ALA A 13 -2.38 1.50 -6.75
C ALA A 13 -1.77 0.63 -5.65
N ALA A 14 -1.33 1.22 -4.53
CA ALA A 14 -0.80 0.47 -3.40
C ALA A 14 -1.86 -0.43 -2.72
N ILE A 15 -3.11 0.00 -2.66
CA ILE A 15 -4.22 -0.80 -2.14
C ILE A 15 -4.53 -1.97 -3.08
N GLU A 16 -4.53 -1.74 -4.39
CA GLU A 16 -4.73 -2.78 -5.41
C GLU A 16 -3.61 -3.83 -5.36
N ASP A 17 -2.35 -3.41 -5.23
CA ASP A 17 -1.19 -4.30 -5.04
C ASP A 17 -1.36 -5.16 -3.78
N LEU A 18 -1.71 -4.54 -2.65
CA LEU A 18 -1.95 -5.24 -1.38
C LEU A 18 -3.11 -6.24 -1.47
N HIS A 19 -4.20 -5.85 -2.15
CA HIS A 19 -5.33 -6.73 -2.40
C HIS A 19 -4.89 -7.95 -3.22
N GLY A 20 -4.10 -7.75 -4.29
CA GLY A 20 -3.56 -8.84 -5.10
C GLY A 20 -2.72 -9.82 -4.30
N ILE A 21 -1.80 -9.32 -3.46
CA ILE A 21 -0.98 -10.15 -2.56
C ILE A 21 -1.86 -10.95 -1.59
N ALA A 22 -2.87 -10.30 -0.99
CA ALA A 22 -3.77 -10.96 -0.05
C ALA A 22 -4.65 -12.03 -0.72
N VAL A 23 -5.02 -11.85 -1.99
CA VAL A 23 -5.74 -12.86 -2.79
C VAL A 23 -4.83 -14.03 -3.12
N GLU A 24 -3.59 -13.78 -3.57
CA GLU A 24 -2.61 -14.85 -3.85
C GLU A 24 -2.32 -15.68 -2.59
N GLY A 25 -2.26 -15.04 -1.42
CA GLY A 25 -2.07 -15.72 -0.13
C GLY A 25 -3.21 -16.66 0.28
N GLN A 26 -4.37 -16.63 -0.40
CA GLN A 26 -5.51 -17.51 -0.11
C GLN A 26 -5.46 -18.84 -0.88
N ARG A 27 -4.42 -19.05 -1.70
CA ARG A 27 -4.29 -20.27 -2.49
C ARG A 27 -4.21 -21.52 -1.59
N PRO A 28 -4.99 -22.58 -1.90
CA PRO A 28 -5.01 -23.79 -1.08
C PRO A 28 -3.71 -24.60 -1.17
N ASP A 29 -2.91 -24.37 -2.22
CA ASP A 29 -1.63 -25.01 -2.49
C ASP A 29 -0.43 -24.12 -2.12
N LEU A 30 -0.65 -23.05 -1.34
CA LEU A 30 0.41 -22.10 -0.98
C LEU A 30 1.48 -22.79 -0.12
N SER A 31 2.71 -22.84 -0.63
CA SER A 31 3.87 -23.32 0.12
C SER A 31 4.27 -22.35 1.24
N ALA A 32 4.93 -22.85 2.28
CA ALA A 32 5.40 -22.02 3.41
C ALA A 32 6.35 -20.91 2.96
N ASP A 33 7.35 -21.22 2.12
CA ASP A 33 8.32 -20.25 1.61
C ASP A 33 7.65 -19.15 0.77
N ALA A 34 6.67 -19.51 -0.05
CA ALA A 34 5.87 -18.54 -0.80
C ALA A 34 5.01 -17.68 0.14
N GLY A 35 4.43 -18.28 1.17
CA GLY A 35 3.67 -17.57 2.21
C GLY A 35 4.52 -16.54 2.96
N GLU A 36 5.75 -16.88 3.32
CA GLU A 36 6.68 -15.94 3.97
C GLU A 36 7.03 -14.76 3.06
N GLN A 37 7.29 -15.03 1.77
CA GLN A 37 7.54 -13.97 0.78
C GLN A 37 6.32 -13.06 0.61
N LEU A 38 5.11 -13.61 0.51
CA LEU A 38 3.88 -12.83 0.41
C LEU A 38 3.64 -12.01 1.68
N ALA A 39 3.92 -12.54 2.87
CA ALA A 39 3.81 -11.80 4.12
C ALA A 39 4.80 -10.62 4.17
N GLY A 40 6.04 -10.82 3.73
CA GLY A 40 7.04 -9.76 3.57
C GLY A 40 6.58 -8.66 2.61
N ALA A 41 6.09 -9.04 1.43
CA ALA A 41 5.56 -8.11 0.43
C ALA A 41 4.33 -7.34 0.96
N LEU A 42 3.44 -8.00 1.70
CA LEU A 42 2.29 -7.36 2.34
C LEU A 42 2.74 -6.30 3.34
N HIS A 43 3.73 -6.62 4.18
CA HIS A 43 4.29 -5.68 5.15
C HIS A 43 4.92 -4.45 4.45
N GLU A 44 5.72 -4.66 3.40
CA GLU A 44 6.31 -3.57 2.62
C GLU A 44 5.24 -2.68 1.96
N GLY A 45 4.19 -3.29 1.41
CA GLY A 45 3.04 -2.58 0.83
C GLY A 45 2.30 -1.73 1.86
N ILE A 46 2.09 -2.24 3.08
CA ILE A 46 1.46 -1.49 4.19
C ILE A 46 2.32 -0.29 4.58
N VAL A 47 3.64 -0.48 4.75
CA VAL A 47 4.57 0.62 5.06
C VAL A 47 4.57 1.68 3.96
N ARG A 48 4.50 1.27 2.69
CA ARG A 48 4.39 2.20 1.56
C ARG A 48 3.06 2.97 1.59
N LEU A 49 1.94 2.30 1.85
CA LEU A 49 0.62 2.91 1.94
C LEU A 49 0.56 3.94 3.09
N ASP A 50 1.09 3.60 4.27
CA ASP A 50 1.16 4.51 5.41
C ASP A 50 1.90 5.82 5.06
N ARG A 51 3.06 5.71 4.38
CA ARG A 51 3.80 6.89 3.90
C ARG A 51 3.01 7.74 2.92
N LEU A 52 2.21 7.12 2.05
CA LEU A 52 1.33 7.84 1.11
C LEU A 52 0.19 8.55 1.85
N VAL A 53 -0.41 7.91 2.86
CA VAL A 53 -1.43 8.53 3.72
C VAL A 53 -0.87 9.71 4.50
N ILE A 54 0.30 9.56 5.13
CA ILE A 54 0.99 10.67 5.82
C ILE A 54 1.25 11.83 4.85
N SER A 55 1.66 11.52 3.61
CA SER A 55 1.88 12.54 2.58
C SER A 55 0.58 13.26 2.18
N LEU A 56 -0.53 12.53 2.04
CA LEU A 56 -1.86 13.09 1.79
C LEU A 56 -2.28 14.02 2.94
N LEU A 57 -2.19 13.55 4.18
CA LEU A 57 -2.54 14.33 5.36
C LEU A 57 -1.70 15.61 5.46
N ARG A 58 -0.41 15.55 5.14
CA ARG A 58 0.46 16.74 5.11
C ARG A 58 0.02 17.75 4.04
N VAL A 59 -0.31 17.29 2.83
CA VAL A 59 -0.74 18.19 1.75
C VAL A 59 -2.13 18.77 2.02
N LEU A 60 -3.04 18.00 2.61
CA LEU A 60 -4.40 18.44 2.95
C LEU A 60 -4.43 19.33 4.21
N GLY A 61 -3.64 19.02 5.23
CA GLY A 61 -3.48 19.80 6.47
C GLY A 61 -2.54 21.00 6.34
N GLY A 62 -1.71 21.04 5.30
CA GLY A 62 -0.76 22.12 5.00
C GLY A 62 -1.36 23.37 4.34
N LYS A 63 -2.67 23.57 4.43
CA LYS A 63 -3.36 24.85 4.11
C LYS A 63 -4.12 25.37 5.33
N SER A 64 -3.42 25.56 6.43
CA SER A 64 -3.89 26.42 7.50
C SER A 64 -2.69 27.19 8.06
N ALA A 65 -2.75 28.50 7.84
CA ALA A 65 -1.79 29.57 8.17
C ALA A 65 -0.51 29.63 7.33
#